data_AF-A0A7Y4VNX9-F1
#
_entry.id   AF-A0A7Y4VNX9-F1
#
_cell.length_a   1.000
_cell.length_b   1.000
_cell.length_c   1.000
_cell.angle_alpha   90.00
_cell.angle_beta   90.00
_cell.angle_gamma   90.00
#
_symmetry.space_group_name_H-M   'P 1'
#
loop_
_entity.id
_entity.type
_entity.pdbx_description
1 polymer ?
#
loop_
_entity_poly.entity_id
_entity_poly.type
_entity_poly.pdbx_seq_one_letter_code
_entity_poly.pdbx_strand_id
1 'polypeptide(L)'
;MPEELIKRLRTMPDAKKIALAIYGESVAAYRYSILAEKSTSAEHRRVFEDMKAEELGHQTALERLAASSFPDGNFVLSAADKELIIAGTRMLDVTTPAAFRRAMQFLHDTELRTGRFYDALHELMPAGELGVFLKEMAAECYEHGASLLRIDPPACTSASTATGE
;
A
#
# COMPACT_ATOMS: atom_id res chain seq x y z
N MET A 1 11.16 5.44 -13.88
CA MET A 1 10.15 5.76 -12.84
C MET A 1 10.74 6.44 -11.59
N PRO A 2 11.96 6.14 -11.10
CA PRO A 2 12.49 6.82 -9.90
C PRO A 2 12.79 8.32 -10.10
N GLU A 3 13.44 8.69 -11.20
CA GLU A 3 13.95 10.07 -11.37
C GLU A 3 12.87 11.15 -11.47
N GLU A 4 11.81 10.92 -12.26
CA GLU A 4 10.71 11.89 -12.40
C GLU A 4 9.87 12.02 -11.11
N LEU A 5 9.75 10.92 -10.33
CA LEU A 5 9.11 10.97 -9.03
C LEU A 5 9.92 11.85 -8.06
N ILE A 6 11.22 11.58 -7.93
CA ILE A 6 12.12 12.35 -7.05
C ILE A 6 12.14 13.82 -7.45
N LYS A 7 12.18 14.12 -8.77
CA LYS A 7 12.15 15.49 -9.28
C LYS A 7 10.87 16.23 -8.86
N ARG A 8 9.71 15.58 -8.97
CA ARG A 8 8.43 16.15 -8.51
C ARG A 8 8.41 16.36 -7.00
N LEU A 9 8.88 15.37 -6.23
CA LEU A 9 8.95 15.46 -4.78
C LEU A 9 9.85 16.63 -4.32
N ARG A 10 11.03 16.83 -4.92
CA ARG A 10 11.92 17.95 -4.55
C ARG A 10 11.27 19.33 -4.61
N THR A 11 10.31 19.52 -5.52
CA THR A 11 9.58 20.81 -5.66
C THR A 11 8.29 20.90 -4.83
N MET A 12 7.86 19.79 -4.23
CA MET A 12 6.63 19.72 -3.43
C MET A 12 6.91 20.18 -1.98
N PRO A 13 6.01 20.92 -1.31
CA PRO A 13 6.14 21.20 0.12
C PRO A 13 6.21 19.90 0.95
N ASP A 14 7.05 19.84 1.97
CA ASP A 14 7.29 18.61 2.77
C ASP A 14 6.00 18.06 3.37
N ALA A 15 5.19 18.91 3.98
CA ALA A 15 3.90 18.52 4.53
C ALA A 15 2.93 17.96 3.47
N LYS A 16 3.02 18.42 2.21
CA LYS A 16 2.25 17.83 1.09
C LYS A 16 2.77 16.45 0.70
N LYS A 17 4.08 16.21 0.80
CA LYS A 17 4.67 14.88 0.61
C LYS A 17 4.15 13.89 1.65
N ILE A 18 4.07 14.30 2.91
CA ILE A 18 3.54 13.45 3.98
C ILE A 18 2.03 13.24 3.84
N ALA A 19 1.27 14.25 3.43
CA ALA A 19 -0.15 14.07 3.08
C ALA A 19 -0.32 13.02 1.96
N LEU A 20 0.58 13.00 0.98
CA LEU A 20 0.59 11.98 -0.07
C LEU A 20 0.90 10.58 0.49
N ALA A 21 1.85 10.46 1.40
CA ALA A 21 2.17 9.20 2.10
C ALA A 21 0.95 8.66 2.88
N ILE A 22 0.33 9.49 3.72
CA ILE A 22 -0.89 9.15 4.48
C ILE A 22 -1.99 8.64 3.55
N TYR A 23 -2.17 9.29 2.40
CA TYR A 23 -3.14 8.85 1.41
C TYR A 23 -2.77 7.50 0.78
N GLY A 24 -1.49 7.23 0.54
CA GLY A 24 -0.99 5.92 0.10
C GLY A 24 -1.39 4.81 1.06
N GLU A 25 -1.07 4.99 2.34
CA GLU A 25 -1.41 4.05 3.42
C GLU A 25 -2.91 3.78 3.49
N SER A 26 -3.73 4.84 3.40
CA SER A 26 -5.20 4.69 3.41
C SER A 26 -5.71 3.81 2.25
N VAL A 27 -5.04 3.85 1.09
CA VAL A 27 -5.43 3.04 -0.07
C VAL A 27 -4.88 1.62 0.03
N ALA A 28 -3.68 1.42 0.59
CA ALA A 28 -3.14 0.10 0.89
C ALA A 28 -4.07 -0.64 1.88
N ALA A 29 -4.42 0.00 3.01
CA ALA A 29 -5.37 -0.50 3.98
C ALA A 29 -6.72 -0.88 3.35
N TYR A 30 -7.25 -0.03 2.47
CA TYR A 30 -8.49 -0.32 1.75
C TYR A 30 -8.37 -1.55 0.85
N ARG A 31 -7.27 -1.67 0.09
CA ARG A 31 -7.04 -2.82 -0.80
C ARG A 31 -6.95 -4.13 -0.02
N TYR A 32 -6.20 -4.14 1.07
CA TYR A 32 -6.10 -5.31 1.94
C TYR A 32 -7.44 -5.66 2.59
N SER A 33 -8.25 -4.66 2.96
CA SER A 33 -9.62 -4.90 3.42
C SER A 33 -10.49 -5.61 2.38
N ILE A 34 -10.41 -5.20 1.10
CA ILE A 34 -11.19 -5.83 0.02
C ILE A 34 -10.70 -7.26 -0.25
N LEU A 35 -9.40 -7.52 -0.14
CA LEU A 35 -8.83 -8.86 -0.32
C LEU A 35 -9.22 -9.80 0.82
N ALA A 36 -9.18 -9.31 2.07
CA ALA A 36 -9.66 -10.05 3.23
C ALA A 36 -11.14 -10.46 3.06
N GLU A 37 -11.99 -9.50 2.69
CA GLU A 37 -13.42 -9.73 2.46
C GLU A 37 -13.68 -10.77 1.36
N LYS A 38 -12.94 -10.69 0.25
CA LYS A 38 -13.10 -11.58 -0.90
C LYS A 38 -12.37 -12.92 -0.76
N SER A 39 -11.54 -13.09 0.26
CA SER A 39 -10.76 -14.31 0.42
C SER A 39 -11.64 -15.48 0.83
N THR A 40 -11.58 -16.56 0.06
CA THR A 40 -12.19 -17.86 0.40
C THR A 40 -11.32 -18.69 1.35
N SER A 41 -10.02 -18.39 1.43
CA SER A 41 -9.08 -19.00 2.37
C SER A 41 -9.07 -18.23 3.70
N ALA A 42 -9.30 -18.91 4.82
CA ALA A 42 -9.21 -18.32 6.15
C ALA A 42 -7.78 -17.84 6.46
N GLU A 43 -6.76 -18.57 5.97
CA GLU A 43 -5.36 -18.20 6.11
C GLU A 43 -5.06 -16.89 5.36
N HIS A 44 -5.42 -16.80 4.08
CA HIS A 44 -5.17 -15.57 3.31
C HIS A 44 -5.98 -14.39 3.85
N ARG A 45 -7.21 -14.65 4.32
CA ARG A 45 -8.02 -13.62 4.98
C ARG A 45 -7.27 -13.01 6.15
N ARG A 46 -6.71 -13.85 7.02
CA ARG A 46 -5.92 -13.40 8.17
C ARG A 46 -4.70 -12.60 7.74
N VAL A 47 -3.96 -13.07 6.75
CA VAL A 47 -2.80 -12.33 6.21
C VAL A 47 -3.22 -10.92 5.75
N PHE A 48 -4.30 -10.81 4.98
CA PHE A 48 -4.76 -9.50 4.51
C PHE A 48 -5.38 -8.63 5.63
N GLU A 49 -5.97 -9.22 6.66
CA GLU A 49 -6.43 -8.48 7.85
C GLU A 49 -5.25 -7.92 8.66
N ASP A 50 -4.19 -8.71 8.82
CA ASP A 50 -2.96 -8.31 9.50
C ASP A 50 -2.28 -7.15 8.73
N MET A 51 -2.10 -7.29 7.41
CA MET A 51 -1.56 -6.21 6.56
C MET A 51 -2.42 -4.95 6.62
N LYS A 52 -3.75 -5.08 6.53
CA LYS A 52 -4.66 -3.92 6.68
C LYS A 52 -4.43 -3.20 8.01
N ALA A 53 -4.31 -3.94 9.11
CA ALA A 53 -4.13 -3.36 10.44
C ALA A 53 -2.81 -2.60 10.54
N GLU A 54 -1.75 -3.15 9.92
CA GLU A 54 -0.43 -2.54 9.80
C GLU A 54 -0.49 -1.20 9.05
N GLU A 55 -1.10 -1.15 7.85
CA GLU A 55 -1.23 0.09 7.08
C GLU A 55 -2.08 1.16 7.78
N LEU A 56 -3.09 0.77 8.56
CA LEU A 56 -3.84 1.73 9.40
C LEU A 56 -2.97 2.28 10.54
N GLY A 57 -2.09 1.44 11.09
CA GLY A 57 -1.06 1.86 12.05
C GLY A 57 -0.11 2.88 11.44
N HIS A 58 0.38 2.61 10.23
CA HIS A 58 1.23 3.52 9.47
C HIS A 58 0.57 4.86 9.19
N GLN A 59 -0.66 4.82 8.69
CA GLN A 59 -1.46 6.03 8.45
C GLN A 59 -1.54 6.88 9.73
N THR A 60 -1.91 6.26 10.86
CA THR A 60 -2.05 6.94 12.15
C THR A 60 -0.71 7.53 12.63
N ALA A 61 0.38 6.78 12.48
CA ALA A 61 1.72 7.23 12.86
C ALA A 61 2.17 8.43 12.01
N LEU A 62 1.97 8.38 10.69
CA LEU A 62 2.25 9.50 9.78
C LEU A 62 1.42 10.73 10.12
N GLU A 63 0.12 10.57 10.40
CA GLU A 63 -0.75 11.69 10.82
C GLU A 63 -0.23 12.36 12.10
N ARG A 64 0.19 11.58 13.10
CA ARG A 64 0.79 12.09 14.35
C ARG A 64 2.11 12.82 14.10
N LEU A 65 3.02 12.20 13.34
CA LEU A 65 4.33 12.76 13.02
C LEU A 65 4.20 14.04 12.18
N ALA A 66 3.23 14.06 11.25
CA ALA A 66 2.91 15.21 10.44
C ALA A 66 2.39 16.37 11.29
N ALA A 67 1.46 16.12 12.21
CA ALA A 67 0.93 17.16 13.10
C ALA A 67 2.04 17.81 13.97
N SER A 68 3.06 17.02 14.35
CA SER A 68 4.20 17.49 15.14
C SER A 68 5.23 18.26 14.28
N SER A 69 5.50 17.77 13.07
CA SER A 69 6.53 18.33 12.18
C SER A 69 6.03 19.51 11.35
N PHE A 70 4.73 19.55 11.06
CA PHE A 70 4.07 20.49 10.15
C PHE A 70 2.70 20.94 10.71
N PRO A 71 2.68 21.67 11.83
CA PRO A 71 1.43 22.01 12.55
C PRO A 71 0.43 22.83 11.71
N ASP A 72 0.91 23.65 10.78
CA ASP A 72 0.09 24.45 9.86
C ASP A 72 -0.17 23.74 8.52
N GLY A 73 0.20 22.46 8.42
CA GLY A 73 0.23 21.71 7.18
C GLY A 73 -1.15 21.23 6.72
N ASN A 74 -1.97 22.14 6.19
CA ASN A 74 -3.25 21.77 5.57
C ASN A 74 -3.12 21.68 4.05
N PHE A 75 -3.19 20.47 3.49
CA PHE A 75 -3.02 20.24 2.06
C PHE A 75 -4.16 19.42 1.47
N VAL A 76 -4.62 19.86 0.30
CA VAL A 76 -5.54 19.11 -0.55
C VAL A 76 -4.74 18.45 -1.66
N LEU A 77 -4.82 17.11 -1.76
CA LEU A 77 -4.20 16.36 -2.85
C LEU A 77 -5.06 16.43 -4.11
N SER A 78 -4.46 16.93 -5.20
CA SER A 78 -5.06 16.87 -6.53
C SER A 78 -5.07 15.42 -7.05
N ALA A 79 -5.82 15.16 -8.13
CA ALA A 79 -5.78 13.85 -8.79
C ALA A 79 -4.36 13.48 -9.26
N ALA A 80 -3.63 14.45 -9.82
CA ALA A 80 -2.25 14.26 -10.28
C ALA A 80 -1.27 13.94 -9.13
N ASP A 81 -1.51 14.49 -7.93
CA ASP A 81 -0.72 14.13 -6.75
C ASP A 81 -0.96 12.67 -6.37
N LYS A 82 -2.23 12.25 -6.34
CA LYS A 82 -2.64 10.89 -5.95
C LYS A 82 -2.06 9.81 -6.87
N GLU A 83 -1.91 10.11 -8.15
CA GLU A 83 -1.28 9.22 -9.15
C GLU A 83 0.23 9.01 -8.93
N LEU A 84 0.88 9.85 -8.11
CA LEU A 84 2.30 9.68 -7.77
C LEU A 84 2.54 8.45 -6.90
N ILE A 85 1.59 8.14 -6.00
CA ILE A 85 1.71 7.04 -5.05
C ILE A 85 0.81 5.85 -5.39
N ILE A 86 -0.37 6.10 -5.99
CA ILE A 86 -1.26 5.03 -6.41
C ILE A 86 -0.99 4.65 -7.85
N ALA A 87 -0.70 3.37 -8.08
CA ALA A 87 -0.84 2.76 -9.40
C ALA A 87 -2.22 2.09 -9.53
N GLY A 88 -2.86 2.20 -10.70
CA GLY A 88 -4.01 1.35 -11.08
C GLY A 88 -5.33 1.56 -10.32
N THR A 89 -6.27 0.66 -10.55
CA THR A 89 -7.61 0.71 -9.95
C THR A 89 -7.56 0.39 -8.45
N ARG A 90 -8.51 0.93 -7.69
CA ARG A 90 -8.70 0.58 -6.27
C ARG A 90 -9.28 -0.82 -6.08
N MET A 91 -10.09 -1.27 -7.04
CA MET A 91 -10.72 -2.59 -7.00
C MET A 91 -9.86 -3.63 -7.72
N LEU A 92 -9.65 -4.75 -7.04
CA LEU A 92 -8.97 -5.93 -7.58
C LEU A 92 -9.99 -7.02 -7.89
N ASP A 93 -9.85 -7.62 -9.06
CA ASP A 93 -10.52 -8.86 -9.42
C ASP A 93 -9.67 -10.04 -8.92
N VAL A 94 -10.27 -10.85 -8.05
CA VAL A 94 -9.66 -12.03 -7.43
C VAL A 94 -10.56 -13.26 -7.58
N THR A 95 -11.50 -13.23 -8.52
CA THR A 95 -12.55 -14.26 -8.66
C THR A 95 -12.06 -15.59 -9.23
N THR A 96 -10.91 -15.59 -9.91
CA THR A 96 -10.29 -16.79 -10.47
C THR A 96 -8.84 -16.91 -10.01
N PRO A 97 -8.24 -18.12 -9.98
CA PRO A 97 -6.83 -18.27 -9.64
C PRO A 97 -5.88 -17.42 -10.50
N ALA A 98 -6.22 -17.24 -11.79
CA ALA A 98 -5.44 -16.37 -12.69
C ALA A 98 -5.60 -14.88 -12.35
N ALA A 99 -6.82 -14.44 -12.03
CA ALA A 99 -7.07 -13.06 -11.58
C ALA A 99 -6.40 -12.78 -10.23
N PHE A 100 -6.48 -13.72 -9.29
CA PHE A 100 -5.80 -13.65 -8.00
C PHE A 100 -4.29 -13.46 -8.15
N ARG A 101 -3.62 -14.29 -8.97
CA ARG A 101 -2.18 -14.14 -9.23
C ARG A 101 -1.82 -12.79 -9.83
N ARG A 102 -2.63 -12.28 -10.76
CA ARG A 102 -2.44 -10.93 -11.32
C ARG A 102 -2.62 -9.84 -10.26
N ALA A 103 -3.58 -10.00 -9.35
CA ALA A 103 -3.79 -9.08 -8.24
C ALA A 103 -2.60 -9.08 -7.27
N MET A 104 -2.05 -10.26 -6.92
CA MET A 104 -0.86 -10.35 -6.07
C MET A 104 0.37 -9.72 -6.74
N GLN A 105 0.59 -9.97 -8.04
CA GLN A 105 1.67 -9.32 -8.78
C GLN A 105 1.52 -7.80 -8.82
N PHE A 106 0.29 -7.32 -9.06
CA PHE A 106 0.00 -5.89 -9.07
C PHE A 106 0.24 -5.23 -7.70
N LEU A 107 -0.13 -5.90 -6.61
CA LEU A 107 0.13 -5.41 -5.26
C LEU A 107 1.63 -5.45 -4.96
N HIS A 108 2.34 -6.51 -5.31
CA HIS A 108 3.80 -6.57 -5.20
C HIS A 108 4.45 -5.38 -5.91
N ASP A 109 4.05 -5.09 -7.16
CA ASP A 109 4.61 -3.98 -7.91
C ASP A 109 4.24 -2.62 -7.29
N THR A 110 3.07 -2.54 -6.64
CA THR A 110 2.67 -1.37 -5.84
C THR A 110 3.56 -1.22 -4.62
N GLU A 111 3.78 -2.28 -3.84
CA GLU A 111 4.63 -2.26 -2.65
C GLU A 111 6.06 -1.86 -2.98
N LEU A 112 6.65 -2.41 -4.05
CA LEU A 112 7.99 -1.99 -4.48
C LEU A 112 8.04 -0.51 -4.90
N ARG A 113 6.94 0.02 -5.46
CA ARG A 113 6.85 1.43 -5.83
C ARG A 113 6.69 2.31 -4.57
N THR A 114 5.90 1.88 -3.60
CA THR A 114 5.68 2.57 -2.33
C THR A 114 6.97 2.58 -1.50
N GLY A 115 7.69 1.47 -1.41
CA GLY A 115 9.00 1.40 -0.74
C GLY A 115 10.01 2.39 -1.33
N ARG A 116 10.09 2.47 -2.67
CA ARG A 116 10.94 3.47 -3.35
C ARG A 116 10.50 4.91 -3.12
N PHE A 117 9.19 5.13 -2.97
CA PHE A 117 8.65 6.43 -2.61
C PHE A 117 9.10 6.81 -1.19
N TYR A 118 9.04 5.88 -0.24
CA TYR A 118 9.51 6.09 1.13
C TYR A 118 11.01 6.31 1.22
N ASP A 119 11.82 5.56 0.47
CA ASP A 119 13.26 5.82 0.33
C ASP A 119 13.52 7.26 -0.14
N ALA A 120 12.81 7.70 -1.18
CA ALA A 120 12.93 9.06 -1.69
C ALA A 120 12.50 10.12 -0.66
N LEU A 121 11.47 9.85 0.14
CA LEU A 121 11.09 10.75 1.23
C LEU A 121 12.14 10.80 2.33
N HIS A 122 12.70 9.65 2.71
CA HIS A 122 13.76 9.57 3.71
C HIS A 122 15.01 10.33 3.24
N GLU A 123 15.40 10.21 1.97
CA GLU A 123 16.51 11.00 1.40
C GLU A 123 16.28 12.52 1.51
N LEU A 124 15.03 12.97 1.33
CA LEU A 124 14.68 14.39 1.38
C LEU A 124 14.48 14.90 2.82
N MET A 125 14.06 14.04 3.74
CA MET A 125 13.72 14.36 5.12
C MET A 125 14.32 13.34 6.11
N PRO A 126 15.65 13.20 6.19
CA PRO A 126 16.28 12.09 6.93
C PRO A 126 16.31 12.31 8.46
N ALA A 127 16.06 13.53 8.93
CA ALA A 127 16.28 13.91 10.32
C ALA A 127 15.04 13.64 11.20
N GLY A 128 15.30 13.30 12.46
CA GLY A 128 14.28 13.15 13.49
C GLY A 128 13.44 11.88 13.38
N GLU A 129 12.39 11.81 14.20
CA GLU A 129 11.49 10.65 14.30
C GLU A 129 10.81 10.33 12.97
N LEU A 130 10.37 11.36 12.24
CA LEU A 130 9.77 11.19 10.91
C LEU A 130 10.74 10.55 9.92
N GLY A 131 12.00 11.00 9.89
CA GLY A 131 13.01 10.43 9.01
C GLY A 131 13.29 8.95 9.30
N VAL A 132 13.38 8.57 10.58
CA VAL A 132 13.54 7.16 10.99
C VAL A 132 12.34 6.33 10.55
N PHE A 133 11.13 6.82 10.82
CA PHE A 133 9.90 6.13 10.47
C PHE A 133 9.76 5.91 8.95
N LEU A 134 10.08 6.93 8.13
CA LEU A 134 10.05 6.80 6.67
C LEU A 134 11.01 5.72 6.15
N LYS A 135 12.16 5.52 6.82
CA LYS A 135 13.11 4.47 6.46
C LYS A 135 12.57 3.08 6.81
N GLU A 136 11.91 2.95 7.95
CA GLU A 136 11.26 1.70 8.39
C GLU A 136 10.13 1.31 7.42
N MET A 137 9.26 2.27 7.08
CA MET A 137 8.20 2.11 6.08
C MET A 137 8.75 1.62 4.73
N ALA A 138 9.88 2.16 4.26
CA ALA A 138 10.49 1.73 3.01
C ALA A 138 10.89 0.25 3.05
N ALA A 139 11.54 -0.17 4.14
CA ALA A 139 11.95 -1.56 4.34
C ALA A 139 10.75 -2.50 4.40
N GLU A 140 9.71 -2.11 5.12
CA GLU A 140 8.51 -2.93 5.32
C GLU A 140 7.73 -3.14 4.01
N CYS A 141 7.56 -2.11 3.18
CA CYS A 141 6.97 -2.27 1.85
C CYS A 141 7.74 -3.31 1.02
N TYR A 142 9.07 -3.37 1.11
CA TYR A 142 9.83 -4.40 0.39
C TYR A 142 9.56 -5.81 0.93
N GLU A 143 9.37 -5.96 2.24
CA GLU A 143 9.01 -7.23 2.90
C GLU A 143 7.58 -7.67 2.56
N HIS A 144 6.62 -6.74 2.55
CA HIS A 144 5.25 -6.98 2.09
C HIS A 144 5.22 -7.42 0.63
N GLY A 145 5.94 -6.71 -0.24
CA GLY A 145 6.09 -7.08 -1.65
C GLY A 145 6.56 -8.53 -1.81
N ALA A 146 7.64 -8.91 -1.10
CA ALA A 146 8.13 -10.28 -1.10
C ALA A 146 7.11 -11.30 -0.55
N SER A 147 6.32 -10.90 0.45
CA SER A 147 5.30 -11.75 1.07
C SER A 147 4.13 -12.04 0.14
N LEU A 148 3.68 -11.05 -0.65
CA LEU A 148 2.57 -11.21 -1.58
C LEU A 148 2.82 -12.28 -2.65
N LEU A 149 4.06 -12.43 -3.11
CA LEU A 149 4.42 -13.46 -4.09
C LEU A 149 4.44 -14.88 -3.51
N ARG A 150 4.40 -15.04 -2.19
CA ARG A 150 4.30 -16.33 -1.51
C ARG A 150 2.86 -16.78 -1.27
N ILE A 151 1.87 -15.91 -1.53
CA ILE A 151 0.46 -16.24 -1.37
C ILE A 151 -0.02 -17.00 -2.59
N ASP A 152 -0.27 -18.29 -2.42
CA ASP A 152 -0.84 -19.13 -3.47
C ASP A 152 -2.31 -18.75 -3.74
N PRO A 153 -2.80 -18.89 -4.98
CA PRO A 153 -4.22 -18.73 -5.23
C PRO A 153 -5.02 -19.81 -4.50
N PRO A 154 -6.22 -19.47 -3.96
CA PRO A 154 -7.05 -20.44 -3.28
C PRO A 154 -7.43 -21.58 -4.21
N ALA A 155 -7.52 -22.80 -3.67
CA ALA A 155 -7.93 -23.98 -4.43
C ALA A 155 -9.29 -23.70 -5.10
N CYS A 156 -9.40 -24.05 -6.38
CA CYS A 156 -10.66 -23.94 -7.10
C CYS A 156 -11.61 -24.99 -6.52
N THR A 157 -12.56 -24.58 -5.68
CA THR A 157 -13.67 -25.45 -5.30
C THR A 157 -14.54 -25.63 -6.55
N SER A 158 -14.25 -26.69 -7.30
CA SER A 158 -15.19 -27.19 -8.29
C SER A 158 -16.47 -27.55 -7.54
N ALA A 159 -17.53 -26.78 -7.74
CA ALA A 159 -18.86 -27.15 -7.29
C ALA A 159 -19.16 -28.53 -7.87
N SER A 160 -19.17 -29.54 -7.00
CA SER A 160 -19.61 -30.89 -7.34
C SER A 160 -21.03 -30.79 -7.87
N THR A 161 -21.21 -31.06 -9.16
CA THR A 161 -22.50 -31.31 -9.78
C THR A 161 -23.09 -32.56 -9.13
N ALA A 162 -23.85 -32.39 -8.04
CA ALA A 162 -24.81 -33.38 -7.60
C ALA A 162 -25.99 -33.34 -8.59
N THR A 163 -25.84 -34.10 -9.67
CA THR A 163 -26.98 -34.72 -10.33
C THR A 163 -27.43 -35.83 -9.38
N GLY A 164 -28.57 -35.63 -8.73
CA GLY A 164 -29.27 -36.62 -7.92
C GLY A 164 -30.68 -36.74 -8.48
N GLU A 165 -30.97 -37.93 -8.97
CA GLU A 165 -32.14 -38.42 -9.71
C GLU A 165 -33.50 -38.14 -9.07
#